data_AF-A0A831KV80-F1
#
_entry.id   AF-A0A831KV80-F1
#
_cell.length_a   1.000
_cell.length_b   1.000
_cell.length_c   1.000
_cell.angle_alpha   90.00
_cell.angle_beta   90.00
_cell.angle_gamma   90.00
#
_symmetry.space_group_name_H-M   'P 1'
#
loop_
_entity.id
_entity.type
_entity.pdbx_description
1 polymer ?
#
loop_
_entity_poly.entity_id
_entity_poly.type
_entity_poly.pdbx_seq_one_letter_code
_entity_poly.pdbx_strand_id
1 'polypeptide(L)'
;MLGIVYCTLATHLIQKAGFTKKTAQTGAVTLIQRFGSALNLNIHFHMLFLNGIYADGANGSSRFRWVKAPTRAELTQLAHTIAQRIGRFLERQGLLERDAENSYLASDAVDEDSMTQLLGHSITYRIAVGPQQGRKVFTRMALS
;
A
#
# COMPACT_ATOMS: atom_id res chain seq x y z
N MET A 1 -3.90 -0.49 -5.21
CA MET A 1 -3.18 -0.05 -3.99
C MET A 1 -1.69 -0.43 -3.99
N LEU A 2 -1.31 -1.72 -4.09
CA LEU A 2 0.09 -2.19 -4.08
C LEU A 2 1.02 -1.41 -5.03
N GLY A 3 0.59 -1.23 -6.28
CA GLY A 3 1.35 -0.49 -7.29
C GLY A 3 1.63 0.98 -6.94
N ILE A 4 0.79 1.62 -6.12
CA ILE A 4 1.00 2.99 -5.66
C ILE A 4 2.18 3.05 -4.69
N VAL A 5 2.22 2.14 -3.72
CA VAL A 5 3.30 2.03 -2.74
C VAL A 5 4.60 1.72 -3.47
N TYR A 6 4.59 0.67 -4.32
CA TYR A 6 5.77 0.27 -5.08
C TYR A 6 6.29 1.40 -5.96
N CYS A 7 5.42 2.00 -6.78
CA CYS A 7 5.84 3.06 -7.69
C CYS A 7 6.39 4.28 -6.95
N THR A 8 5.88 4.61 -5.77
CA THR A 8 6.34 5.75 -4.97
C THR A 8 7.72 5.47 -4.39
N LEU A 9 7.91 4.32 -3.73
CA LEU A 9 9.21 3.92 -3.17
C LEU A 9 10.28 3.71 -4.24
N ALA A 10 9.92 3.05 -5.35
CA ALA A 10 10.83 2.85 -6.48
C ALA A 10 11.29 4.18 -7.09
N THR A 11 10.37 5.13 -7.27
CA THR A 11 10.72 6.48 -7.75
C THR A 11 11.71 7.15 -6.81
N HIS A 12 11.45 7.09 -5.51
CA HIS A 12 12.31 7.72 -4.51
C HIS A 12 13.73 7.13 -4.52
N LEU A 13 13.87 5.80 -4.50
CA LEU A 13 15.18 5.15 -4.52
C LEU A 13 15.98 5.51 -5.78
N ILE A 14 15.32 5.52 -6.95
CA ILE A 14 15.94 5.87 -8.23
C ILE A 14 16.38 7.34 -8.26
N GLN A 15 15.52 8.26 -7.82
CA GLN A 15 15.84 9.69 -7.79
C GLN A 15 16.95 10.00 -6.78
N LYS A 16 16.91 9.38 -5.59
CA LYS A 16 17.93 9.51 -4.56
C LYS A 16 19.30 9.00 -5.03
N ALA A 17 19.32 8.04 -5.95
CA ALA A 17 20.53 7.55 -6.62
C ALA A 17 21.01 8.45 -7.78
N GLY A 18 20.26 9.50 -8.14
CA GLY A 18 20.59 10.40 -9.25
C GLY A 18 20.19 9.88 -10.63
N PHE A 19 19.26 8.93 -10.73
CA PHE A 19 18.79 8.36 -12.00
C PHE A 19 17.32 8.67 -12.27
N THR A 20 16.87 8.23 -13.45
CA THR A 20 15.47 8.28 -13.85
C THR A 20 14.91 6.87 -13.96
N LYS A 21 13.58 6.73 -13.92
CA LYS A 21 12.92 5.43 -14.13
C LYS A 21 13.17 4.81 -15.52
N LYS A 22 13.68 5.58 -16.47
CA LYS A 22 14.04 5.08 -17.81
C LYS A 22 15.41 4.42 -17.84
N THR A 23 16.26 4.69 -16.85
CA THR A 23 17.68 4.28 -16.84
C THR A 23 18.06 3.48 -15.59
N ALA A 24 17.08 3.20 -14.72
CA ALA A 24 17.28 2.45 -13.50
C ALA A 24 15.99 1.75 -13.03
N GLN A 25 16.19 0.66 -12.31
CA GLN A 25 15.14 -0.17 -11.71
C GLN A 25 15.47 -0.50 -10.25
N THR A 26 14.45 -0.84 -9.47
CA THR A 26 14.59 -1.30 -8.08
C THR A 26 14.10 -2.72 -7.95
N GLY A 27 14.65 -3.49 -7.00
CA GLY A 27 14.10 -4.79 -6.63
C GLY A 27 13.25 -4.69 -5.37
N ALA A 28 12.10 -5.36 -5.36
CA ALA A 28 11.30 -5.53 -4.16
C ALA A 28 10.58 -6.88 -4.13
N VAL A 29 10.38 -7.42 -2.93
CA VAL A 29 9.56 -8.60 -2.67
C VAL A 29 8.38 -8.18 -1.80
N THR A 30 7.17 -8.56 -2.19
CA THR A 30 5.97 -8.34 -1.37
C THR A 30 5.49 -9.67 -0.83
N LEU A 31 5.40 -9.78 0.49
CA LEU A 31 4.68 -10.83 1.17
C LEU A 31 3.28 -10.32 1.55
N ILE A 32 2.25 -11.06 1.16
CA ILE A 32 0.87 -10.77 1.52
C ILE A 32 0.53 -11.64 2.72
N GLN A 33 0.33 -11.01 3.88
CA GLN A 33 -0.07 -11.68 5.09
C GLN A 33 -1.58 -11.50 5.29
N ARG A 34 -2.28 -12.62 5.51
CA ARG A 34 -3.72 -12.65 5.74
C ARG A 34 -3.96 -13.09 7.18
N PHE A 35 -4.46 -12.19 8.02
CA PHE A 35 -4.83 -12.49 9.41
C PHE A 35 -6.34 -12.66 9.56
N GLY A 36 -6.75 -13.51 10.49
CA GLY A 36 -8.15 -13.74 10.86
C GLY A 36 -8.73 -15.07 10.34
N SER A 37 -9.77 -15.57 11.01
CA SER A 37 -10.60 -16.65 10.46
C SER A 37 -11.35 -16.13 9.23
N ALA A 38 -11.99 -17.03 8.45
CA ALA A 38 -12.75 -16.67 7.25
C ALA A 38 -13.66 -15.43 7.45
N LEU A 39 -14.15 -15.18 8.67
CA LEU A 39 -15.06 -14.09 9.01
C LEU A 39 -14.39 -12.72 9.24
N ASN A 40 -13.07 -12.60 9.39
CA ASN A 40 -12.43 -11.29 9.66
C ASN A 40 -11.06 -11.19 8.99
N LEU A 41 -11.07 -11.19 7.65
CA LEU A 41 -9.86 -11.11 6.86
C LEU A 41 -9.23 -9.71 6.98
N ASN A 42 -8.09 -9.64 7.65
CA ASN A 42 -7.23 -8.46 7.69
C ASN A 42 -5.99 -8.70 6.83
N ILE A 43 -5.89 -8.01 5.70
CA ILE A 43 -4.80 -8.20 4.72
C ILE A 43 -3.70 -7.17 4.95
N HIS A 44 -2.50 -7.65 5.27
CA HIS A 44 -1.30 -6.85 5.46
C HIS A 44 -0.31 -7.12 4.31
N PHE A 45 0.33 -6.05 3.83
CA PHE A 45 1.37 -6.14 2.80
C PHE A 45 2.72 -5.80 3.42
N HIS A 46 3.59 -6.80 3.50
CA HIS A 46 4.98 -6.61 3.93
C HIS A 46 5.85 -6.49 2.69
N MET A 47 6.44 -5.32 2.45
CA MET A 47 7.33 -5.09 1.30
C MET A 47 8.77 -4.96 1.75
N LEU A 48 9.65 -5.76 1.15
CA LEU A 48 11.10 -5.65 1.29
C LEU A 48 11.67 -5.04 0.02
N PHE A 49 12.31 -3.88 0.15
CA PHE A 49 13.03 -3.23 -0.96
C PHE A 49 14.53 -3.47 -0.81
N LEU A 50 15.20 -3.71 -1.93
CA LEU A 50 16.66 -3.68 -1.94
C LEU A 50 17.14 -2.28 -1.57
N ASN A 51 18.24 -2.21 -0.81
CA ASN A 51 18.86 -0.94 -0.43
C ASN A 51 19.71 -0.35 -1.58
N GLY A 52 19.14 -0.32 -2.78
CA GLY A 52 19.84 0.07 -3.98
C GLY A 52 18.99 -0.07 -5.24
N ILE A 53 19.62 0.29 -6.35
CA ILE A 53 19.02 0.24 -7.68
C ILE A 53 19.92 -0.54 -8.62
N TYR A 54 19.34 -1.04 -9.70
CA TYR A 54 20.06 -1.51 -10.88
C TYR A 54 20.02 -0.40 -11.92
N ALA A 55 21.18 0.12 -12.32
CA ALA A 55 21.28 1.18 -13.32
C ALA A 55 21.96 0.67 -14.58
N ASP A 56 21.50 1.14 -15.73
CA ASP A 56 22.04 0.74 -17.03
C ASP A 56 23.45 1.31 -17.22
N GLY A 57 24.39 0.43 -17.57
CA GLY A 57 25.75 0.78 -17.96
C GLY A 57 25.88 0.96 -19.47
N ALA A 58 26.95 1.63 -19.89
CA ALA A 58 27.22 1.96 -21.30
C ALA A 58 27.23 0.76 -22.27
N ASN A 59 27.47 -0.45 -21.75
CA ASN A 59 27.62 -1.68 -22.56
C ASN A 59 26.40 -2.60 -22.47
N GLY A 60 25.23 -2.09 -22.06
CA GLY A 60 24.01 -2.89 -21.84
C GLY A 60 24.04 -3.74 -20.56
N SER A 61 25.11 -3.66 -19.77
CA SER A 61 25.19 -4.32 -18.45
C SER A 61 24.45 -3.50 -17.40
N SER A 62 23.58 -4.13 -16.60
CA SER A 62 22.99 -3.47 -15.43
C SER A 62 23.88 -3.63 -14.20
N ARG A 63 24.13 -2.55 -13.46
CA ARG A 63 24.99 -2.56 -12.26
C ARG A 63 24.21 -2.17 -11.02
N PHE A 64 24.36 -2.94 -9.95
CA PHE A 64 23.78 -2.61 -8.66
C PHE A 64 24.51 -1.42 -8.03
N ARG A 65 23.75 -0.43 -7.57
CA ARG A 65 24.24 0.76 -6.87
C ARG A 65 23.49 0.91 -5.55
N TRP A 66 24.25 0.92 -4.46
CA TRP A 66 23.73 1.19 -3.13
C TRP A 66 23.13 2.60 -3.05
N VAL A 67 22.00 2.71 -2.34
CA VAL A 67 21.38 3.99 -2.01
C VAL A 67 21.57 4.24 -0.53
N LYS A 68 21.86 5.49 -0.16
CA LYS A 68 21.97 5.86 1.26
C LYS A 68 20.64 5.64 1.95
N ALA A 69 20.68 5.24 3.22
CA ALA A 69 19.48 5.11 4.03
C ALA A 69 18.64 6.41 3.97
N PRO A 70 17.30 6.30 3.94
CA PRO A 70 16.43 7.47 3.96
C PRO A 70 16.56 8.18 5.31
N THR A 71 16.54 9.51 5.26
CA THR A 71 16.45 10.36 6.45
C THR A 71 15.04 10.30 7.03
N ARG A 72 14.89 10.70 8.30
CA ARG A 72 13.56 10.81 8.94
C ARG A 72 12.60 11.72 8.16
N ALA A 73 13.09 12.83 7.62
CA ALA A 73 12.28 13.74 6.82
C ALA A 73 11.77 13.08 5.52
N GLU A 74 12.65 12.36 4.82
CA GLU A 74 12.26 11.59 3.63
C GLU A 74 11.24 10.50 3.96
N LEU A 75 11.41 9.78 5.07
CA LEU A 75 10.45 8.77 5.52
C LEU A 75 9.07 9.37 5.79
N THR A 76 9.00 10.51 6.51
CA THR A 76 7.73 11.21 6.77
C THR A 76 7.07 11.67 5.48
N GLN A 77 7.84 12.24 4.55
CA GLN A 77 7.33 12.70 3.26
C GLN A 77 6.81 11.53 2.41
N LEU A 78 7.51 10.40 2.39
CA LEU A 78 7.09 9.20 1.68
C LEU A 78 5.80 8.62 2.25
N ALA A 79 5.72 8.50 3.58
CA ALA A 79 4.52 8.03 4.26
C ALA A 79 3.30 8.92 3.92
N HIS A 80 3.48 10.24 4.00
CA HIS A 80 2.44 11.20 3.64
C HIS A 80 2.02 11.08 2.17
N THR A 81 2.99 11.01 1.25
CA THR A 81 2.73 10.87 -0.19
C THR A 81 1.98 9.57 -0.50
N ILE A 82 2.37 8.46 0.12
CA ILE A 82 1.71 7.17 -0.04
C ILE A 82 0.27 7.26 0.49
N ALA A 83 0.06 7.78 1.71
CA ALA A 83 -1.26 7.95 2.29
C ALA A 83 -2.18 8.81 1.41
N GLN A 84 -1.69 9.94 0.91
CA GLN A 84 -2.45 10.82 0.01
C GLN A 84 -2.81 10.12 -1.31
N ARG A 85 -1.86 9.40 -1.93
CA ARG A 85 -2.11 8.72 -3.20
C ARG A 85 -3.07 7.54 -3.03
N ILE A 86 -2.97 6.81 -1.93
CA ILE A 86 -3.91 5.74 -1.60
C ILE A 86 -5.29 6.33 -1.31
N GLY A 87 -5.39 7.40 -0.52
CA GLY A 87 -6.65 8.09 -0.24
C GLY A 87 -7.35 8.53 -1.53
N ARG A 88 -6.63 9.25 -2.41
CA ARG A 88 -7.15 9.65 -3.73
C ARG A 88 -7.53 8.47 -4.62
N PHE A 89 -6.79 7.37 -4.55
CA PHE A 89 -7.12 6.16 -5.29
C PHE A 89 -8.43 5.55 -4.77
N LEU A 90 -8.61 5.46 -3.46
CA LEU A 90 -9.83 4.94 -2.84
C LEU A 90 -11.04 5.84 -3.11
N GLU A 91 -10.88 7.17 -3.04
CA GLU A 91 -11.91 8.15 -3.42
C GLU A 91 -12.39 7.92 -4.87
N ARG A 92 -11.46 7.75 -5.81
CA ARG A 92 -11.78 7.48 -7.22
C ARG A 92 -12.44 6.13 -7.45
N GLN A 93 -12.31 5.19 -6.53
CA GLN A 93 -12.97 3.88 -6.59
C GLN A 93 -14.33 3.91 -5.87
N GLY A 94 -14.77 5.06 -5.35
CA GLY A 94 -16.01 5.16 -4.56
C GLY A 94 -15.92 4.49 -3.19
N LEU A 95 -14.72 4.07 -2.77
CA LEU A 95 -14.51 3.35 -1.51
C LEU A 95 -14.29 4.28 -0.33
N LEU A 96 -14.08 5.59 -0.56
CA LEU A 96 -13.78 6.58 0.48
C LEU A 96 -14.50 7.90 0.16
N GLU A 97 -15.39 8.34 1.06
CA GLU A 97 -15.99 9.68 1.00
C GLU A 97 -15.24 10.63 1.94
N ARG A 98 -14.97 11.85 1.47
CA ARG A 98 -14.40 12.91 2.30
C ARG A 98 -15.52 13.64 3.01
N ASP A 99 -15.72 13.36 4.29
CA ASP A 99 -16.26 14.36 5.20
C ASP A 99 -15.13 15.01 5.98
N ALA A 100 -15.15 16.34 6.00
CA ALA A 100 -14.08 17.23 6.45
C ALA A 100 -13.66 17.03 7.93
N GLU A 101 -14.33 16.17 8.69
CA GLU A 101 -13.97 15.85 10.08
C GLU A 101 -13.92 14.35 10.42
N ASN A 102 -14.22 13.43 9.49
CA ASN A 102 -14.02 11.99 9.70
C ASN A 102 -14.14 11.23 8.37
N SER A 103 -13.09 10.54 7.96
CA SER A 103 -13.12 9.68 6.76
C SER A 103 -13.96 8.43 7.03
N TYR A 104 -15.21 8.42 6.57
CA TYR A 104 -16.04 7.22 6.51
C TYR A 104 -15.99 6.60 5.09
N LEU A 105 -15.79 5.29 5.01
CA LEU A 105 -15.73 4.53 3.76
C LEU A 105 -17.16 4.18 3.32
N ALA A 106 -17.59 4.64 2.14
CA ALA A 106 -18.90 4.34 1.56
C ALA A 106 -18.95 2.86 1.13
N SER A 107 -20.02 2.17 1.50
CA SER A 107 -20.10 0.69 1.50
C SER A 107 -20.86 0.10 0.31
N ASP A 108 -21.16 0.87 -0.73
CA ASP A 108 -22.16 0.46 -1.74
C ASP A 108 -21.64 0.48 -3.19
N ALA A 109 -20.37 0.14 -3.42
CA ALA A 109 -19.87 -0.14 -4.78
C ALA A 109 -19.91 -1.65 -5.05
N VAL A 110 -20.96 -2.07 -5.75
CA VAL A 110 -21.22 -3.46 -6.15
C VAL A 110 -20.39 -3.81 -7.40
N ASP A 111 -19.69 -4.93 -7.28
CA ASP A 111 -19.16 -5.82 -8.35
C ASP A 111 -18.08 -5.30 -9.32
N GLU A 112 -16.79 -5.41 -8.93
CA GLU A 112 -15.77 -6.09 -9.74
C GLU A 112 -14.56 -6.49 -8.86
N ASP A 113 -14.15 -7.75 -8.97
CA ASP A 113 -13.10 -8.46 -8.23
C ASP A 113 -13.37 -8.72 -6.73
N SER A 114 -13.49 -10.00 -6.38
CA SER A 114 -13.70 -10.50 -5.02
C SER A 114 -12.62 -10.00 -4.04
N MET A 115 -11.43 -9.69 -4.55
CA MET A 115 -10.36 -9.08 -3.77
C MET A 115 -10.62 -7.62 -3.41
N THR A 116 -11.33 -6.84 -4.24
CA THR A 116 -11.68 -5.44 -3.95
C THR A 116 -12.66 -5.36 -2.78
N GLN A 117 -13.65 -6.27 -2.72
CA GLN A 117 -14.58 -6.36 -1.59
C GLN A 117 -13.87 -6.77 -0.28
N LEU A 118 -12.96 -7.74 -0.34
CA LEU A 118 -12.15 -8.15 0.82
C LEU A 118 -11.25 -7.02 1.34
N LEU A 119 -10.70 -6.20 0.44
CA LEU A 119 -9.93 -5.01 0.79
C LEU A 119 -10.81 -3.94 1.45
N GLY A 120 -12.00 -3.66 0.91
CA GLY A 120 -12.95 -2.72 1.52
C GLY A 120 -13.33 -3.09 2.96
N HIS A 121 -13.58 -4.38 3.20
CA HIS A 121 -13.88 -4.91 4.52
C HIS A 121 -12.69 -4.87 5.49
N SER A 122 -11.46 -5.16 5.02
CA SER A 122 -10.22 -5.05 5.81
C SER A 122 -9.90 -3.61 6.20
N ILE A 123 -10.21 -2.62 5.35
CA ILE A 123 -9.97 -1.19 5.63
C ILE A 123 -11.05 -0.64 6.58
N THR A 124 -12.30 -1.12 6.48
CA THR A 124 -13.44 -0.65 7.29
C THR A 124 -13.61 -1.41 8.63
N TYR A 125 -12.74 -2.37 8.95
CA TYR A 125 -12.91 -3.31 10.07
C TYR A 125 -14.30 -3.99 10.07
N ARG A 126 -14.72 -4.48 8.89
CA ARG A 126 -16.00 -5.17 8.72
C ARG A 126 -15.78 -6.64 8.35
N ILE A 127 -16.71 -7.49 8.78
CA ILE A 127 -16.70 -8.93 8.47
C ILE A 127 -16.87 -9.10 6.96
N ALA A 128 -15.94 -9.81 6.33
CA ALA A 128 -15.85 -9.81 4.89
C ALA A 128 -16.76 -10.82 4.17
N VAL A 129 -17.10 -11.93 4.85
CA VAL A 129 -17.89 -13.04 4.31
C VAL A 129 -18.72 -13.71 5.40
N GLY A 130 -19.75 -14.47 5.02
CA GLY A 130 -20.62 -15.23 5.93
C GLY A 130 -21.85 -14.44 6.42
N PRO A 131 -22.68 -15.02 7.31
CA PRO A 131 -23.98 -14.45 7.72
C PRO A 131 -23.91 -13.07 8.41
N GLN A 132 -22.69 -12.63 8.75
CA GLN A 132 -22.43 -11.34 9.40
C GLN A 132 -21.67 -10.35 8.48
N GLN A 133 -21.63 -10.61 7.17
CA GLN A 133 -21.01 -9.73 6.17
C GLN A 133 -21.43 -8.27 6.35
N GLY A 134 -20.46 -7.36 6.30
CA GLY A 134 -20.68 -5.92 6.46
C GLY A 134 -20.82 -5.42 7.90
N ARG A 135 -20.91 -6.29 8.91
CA ARG A 135 -20.93 -5.85 10.33
C ARG A 135 -19.56 -5.38 10.80
N LYS A 136 -19.52 -4.27 11.54
CA LYS A 136 -18.30 -3.79 12.21
C LYS A 136 -17.83 -4.83 13.22
N VAL A 137 -16.55 -5.18 13.17
CA VAL A 137 -15.92 -6.02 14.19
C VAL A 137 -15.75 -5.15 15.43
N PHE A 138 -16.48 -5.47 16.50
CA PHE A 138 -16.27 -4.82 17.79
C PHE A 138 -14.81 -4.97 18.20
N THR A 139 -14.14 -3.85 18.44
CA THR A 139 -12.80 -3.79 19.03
C THR A 139 -12.84 -4.52 20.36
N ARG A 140 -12.07 -5.60 20.47
CA ARG A 140 -11.91 -6.33 21.72
C ARG A 140 -11.27 -5.40 22.75
N MET A 141 -11.89 -5.37 23.93
CA MET A 141 -11.49 -4.66 25.15
C MET A 141 -9.97 -4.68 25.39
N ALA A 142 -9.47 -3.55 25.88
CA ALA A 142 -8.18 -3.44 26.55
C ALA A 142 -7.95 -4.66 27.46
N LEU A 143 -6.85 -5.37 27.22
CA LEU A 143 -6.35 -6.34 28.18
C LEU A 143 -5.67 -5.56 29.31
N SER A 144 -6.11 -5.88 30.52
CA SER A 144 -5.66 -5.44 31.84
C SER A 144 -4.15 -5.32 32.01
#